data_AF-A0A496AZL4-F1
#
_entry.id   AF-A0A496AZL4-F1
#
_cell.length_a   1.000
_cell.length_b   1.000
_cell.length_c   1.000
_cell.angle_alpha   90.00
_cell.angle_beta   90.00
_cell.angle_gamma   90.00
#
_symmetry.space_group_name_H-M   'P 1'
#
loop_
_entity.id
_entity.type
_entity.pdbx_description
1 polymer ?
#
loop_
_entity_poly.entity_id
_entity_poly.type
_entity_poly.pdbx_seq_one_letter_code
_entity_poly.pdbx_strand_id
1 'polypeptide(L)'
;VVIEQPLSNGTHVVQTELVNYYGNHSLPSPQPFKVAPPAEKMHLRAWTNTLPFDGKSYVGISVSALDAEGLPIADDEPINADTQQRALLVATEALSKDGAACFYLRAPTEPGTARVKVSYRQKQAALTIRFAAIAHGIVQGQISDANTGEPIQNVHLEASDLKKTATTDAEGHFFFTTDFEGETTLRIAAAGYYPAERQIHVQPNGATVVHPKLYPVADGAFAATVFVLDSLGDAHETRELITALHEMLELAGSKLYRIQKSSIQTRIAAINAIPEEGYYLRVHHAPQREGEPAVIAAHYRGNYDAENFLTQVLEQFGAPPVTLQDTSTPEIQQTNKIAMTLEIRTGSSAAEEARAIFIGAWRFLKEDGEIGDEEEKRFMEYLAASRTPSKGGK
;
A
#
# COMPACT_ATOMS: atom_id res chain seq x y z
N VAL A 1 -6.41 -27.78 -27.34
CA VAL A 1 -6.86 -27.00 -26.17
C VAL A 1 -8.19 -26.37 -26.56
N VAL A 2 -9.28 -26.77 -25.91
CA VAL A 2 -10.58 -26.11 -26.07
C VAL A 2 -10.68 -25.09 -24.95
N ILE A 3 -10.87 -23.82 -25.28
CA ILE A 3 -11.07 -22.76 -24.29
C ILE A 3 -12.58 -22.68 -24.04
N GLU A 4 -13.03 -23.19 -22.90
CA GLU A 4 -14.47 -23.32 -22.58
C GLU A 4 -15.12 -22.00 -22.13
N GLN A 5 -14.31 -21.00 -21.76
CA GLN A 5 -14.77 -19.66 -21.35
C GLN A 5 -13.90 -18.59 -22.01
N PRO A 6 -14.44 -17.40 -22.35
CA PRO A 6 -13.63 -16.29 -22.84
C PRO A 6 -12.50 -15.98 -21.87
N LEU A 7 -11.32 -15.65 -22.42
CA LEU A 7 -10.22 -15.16 -21.60
C LEU A 7 -10.61 -13.81 -20.98
N SER A 8 -10.20 -13.59 -19.73
CA SER A 8 -10.34 -12.28 -19.10
C SER A 8 -9.57 -11.21 -19.87
N ASN A 9 -9.93 -9.95 -19.70
CA ASN A 9 -9.13 -8.85 -20.25
C ASN A 9 -7.77 -8.79 -19.55
N GLY A 10 -6.72 -8.45 -20.31
CA GLY A 10 -5.35 -8.36 -19.80
C GLY A 10 -4.35 -9.25 -20.53
N THR A 11 -3.17 -9.40 -19.93
CA THR A 11 -2.05 -10.18 -20.49
C THR A 11 -2.19 -11.66 -20.13
N HIS A 12 -2.06 -12.51 -21.13
CA HIS A 12 -2.07 -13.97 -21.03
C HIS A 12 -0.77 -14.53 -21.61
N VAL A 13 -0.44 -15.77 -21.27
CA VAL A 13 0.73 -16.47 -21.80
C VAL A 13 0.31 -17.80 -22.40
N VAL A 14 0.75 -18.07 -23.62
CA VAL A 14 0.73 -19.42 -24.20
C VAL A 14 2.10 -20.03 -24.01
N GLN A 15 2.16 -21.18 -23.33
CA GLN A 15 3.39 -21.97 -23.21
C GLN A 15 3.31 -23.14 -24.18
N THR A 16 4.35 -23.28 -25.01
CA THR A 16 4.49 -24.42 -25.92
C THR A 16 5.59 -25.35 -25.44
N GLU A 17 5.27 -26.63 -25.31
CA GLU A 17 6.19 -27.69 -24.94
C GLU A 17 6.13 -28.77 -26.02
N LEU A 18 7.30 -29.15 -26.55
CA LEU A 18 7.39 -30.14 -27.61
C LEU A 18 8.23 -31.30 -27.12
N VAL A 19 7.60 -32.47 -27.00
CA VAL A 19 8.25 -33.73 -26.65
C VAL A 19 8.30 -34.60 -27.89
N ASN A 20 9.50 -35.02 -28.31
CA ASN A 20 9.63 -35.97 -29.40
C ASN A 20 9.30 -37.41 -28.94
N TYR A 21 9.17 -38.34 -29.88
CA TYR A 21 8.85 -39.74 -29.58
C TYR A 21 9.86 -40.44 -28.63
N TYR A 22 11.09 -39.94 -28.56
CA TYR A 22 12.16 -40.47 -27.70
C TYR A 22 12.21 -39.82 -26.31
N GLY A 23 11.27 -38.92 -25.98
CA GLY A 23 11.21 -38.25 -24.67
C GLY A 23 12.10 -37.02 -24.53
N ASN A 24 12.75 -36.57 -25.61
CA ASN A 24 13.48 -35.29 -25.58
C ASN A 24 12.47 -34.15 -25.66
N HIS A 25 12.56 -33.21 -24.73
CA HIS A 25 11.69 -32.03 -24.66
C HIS A 25 12.46 -30.77 -25.09
N SER A 26 11.77 -29.83 -25.74
CA SER A 26 12.24 -28.45 -25.81
C SER A 26 12.09 -27.79 -24.44
N LEU A 27 12.94 -26.80 -24.15
CA LEU A 27 12.62 -25.86 -23.06
C LEU A 27 11.26 -25.21 -23.38
N PRO A 28 10.40 -25.00 -22.38
CA PRO A 28 9.13 -24.32 -22.62
C PRO A 28 9.37 -22.93 -23.22
N SER A 29 8.62 -22.61 -24.27
CA SER A 29 8.67 -21.29 -24.90
C SER A 29 7.41 -20.52 -24.54
N PRO A 30 7.45 -19.59 -23.56
CA PRO A 30 6.32 -18.72 -23.24
C PRO A 30 6.16 -17.63 -24.30
N GLN A 31 4.92 -17.39 -24.74
CA GLN A 31 4.55 -16.33 -25.67
C GLN A 31 3.41 -15.50 -25.06
N PRO A 32 3.65 -14.24 -24.65
CA PRO A 32 2.60 -13.40 -24.10
C PRO A 32 1.70 -12.83 -25.21
N PHE A 33 0.41 -12.65 -24.91
CA PHE A 33 -0.54 -11.93 -25.75
C PHE A 33 -1.54 -11.17 -24.88
N LYS A 34 -2.11 -10.06 -25.37
CA LYS A 34 -3.07 -9.24 -24.62
C LYS A 34 -4.48 -9.37 -25.19
N VAL A 35 -5.45 -9.62 -24.33
CA VAL A 35 -6.88 -9.57 -24.64
C VAL A 35 -7.40 -8.21 -24.19
N ALA A 36 -7.71 -7.34 -25.16
CA ALA A 36 -8.17 -5.98 -24.91
C ALA A 36 -9.30 -5.62 -25.89
N PRO A 37 -10.54 -6.08 -25.64
CA PRO A 37 -11.70 -5.72 -26.45
C PRO A 37 -11.96 -4.19 -26.41
N PRO A 38 -12.68 -3.65 -27.41
CA PRO A 38 -13.14 -2.26 -27.37
C PRO A 38 -14.18 -2.08 -26.25
N ALA A 39 -14.29 -0.85 -25.72
CA ALA A 39 -15.35 -0.56 -24.76
C ALA A 39 -16.71 -0.46 -25.45
N GLU A 40 -17.71 -1.12 -24.87
CA GLU A 40 -19.11 -0.98 -25.22
C GLU A 40 -19.79 0.12 -24.37
N LYS A 41 -19.36 0.29 -23.12
CA LYS A 41 -19.88 1.33 -22.21
C LYS A 41 -18.75 2.20 -21.68
N MET A 42 -19.05 3.49 -21.51
CA MET A 42 -18.14 4.46 -20.91
C MET A 42 -18.95 5.42 -20.03
N HIS A 43 -18.57 5.52 -18.77
CA HIS A 43 -19.22 6.37 -17.78
C HIS A 43 -18.23 7.40 -17.25
N LEU A 44 -18.68 8.66 -17.14
CA LEU A 44 -17.89 9.76 -16.60
C LEU A 44 -18.57 10.29 -15.34
N ARG A 45 -17.76 10.57 -14.32
CA ARG A 45 -18.20 11.23 -13.09
C ARG A 45 -17.17 12.28 -12.69
N ALA A 46 -17.61 13.53 -12.57
CA ALA A 46 -16.81 14.58 -11.97
C ALA A 46 -17.09 14.66 -10.46
N TRP A 47 -16.11 15.09 -9.66
CA TRP A 47 -16.35 15.36 -8.23
C TRP A 47 -17.40 16.45 -8.02
N THR A 48 -17.43 17.43 -8.93
CA THR A 48 -18.45 18.47 -9.02
C THR A 48 -18.65 18.86 -10.49
N ASN A 49 -19.84 19.35 -10.84
CA ASN A 49 -20.11 19.89 -12.17
C ASN A 49 -19.91 21.41 -12.23
N THR A 50 -19.54 22.05 -11.12
CA THR A 50 -19.28 23.50 -11.05
C THR A 50 -18.02 23.78 -10.24
N LEU A 51 -17.13 24.58 -10.81
CA LEU A 51 -15.96 25.16 -10.14
C LEU A 51 -16.09 26.69 -10.12
N PRO A 52 -15.49 27.39 -9.14
CA PRO A 52 -15.25 28.82 -9.25
C PRO A 52 -14.23 29.07 -10.37
N PHE A 53 -14.31 30.23 -11.02
CA PHE A 53 -13.35 30.65 -12.05
C PHE A 53 -12.15 31.38 -11.41
N ASP A 54 -11.53 30.75 -10.42
CA ASP A 54 -10.49 31.35 -9.57
C ASP A 54 -9.05 31.12 -10.08
N GLY A 55 -8.88 30.42 -11.21
CA GLY A 55 -7.57 30.05 -11.76
C GLY A 55 -6.77 29.02 -10.94
N LYS A 56 -7.32 28.50 -9.84
CA LYS A 56 -6.62 27.63 -8.87
C LYS A 56 -7.33 26.30 -8.66
N SER A 57 -8.66 26.33 -8.67
CA SER A 57 -9.54 25.18 -8.53
C SER A 57 -9.30 24.15 -9.63
N TYR A 58 -9.62 22.90 -9.36
CA TYR A 58 -9.62 21.85 -10.36
C TYR A 58 -10.63 20.77 -9.99
N VAL A 59 -11.00 19.93 -10.95
CA VAL A 59 -11.94 18.84 -10.73
C VAL A 59 -11.40 17.55 -11.32
N GLY A 60 -11.44 16.48 -10.53
CA GLY A 60 -11.20 15.12 -10.98
C GLY A 60 -12.42 14.58 -11.72
N ILE A 61 -12.16 13.96 -12.87
CA ILE A 61 -13.12 13.34 -13.77
C ILE A 61 -12.74 11.88 -13.86
N SER A 62 -13.44 11.05 -13.09
CA SER A 62 -13.30 9.61 -13.10
C SER A 62 -14.02 9.02 -14.31
N VAL A 63 -13.37 8.04 -14.92
CA VAL A 63 -13.82 7.35 -16.13
C VAL A 63 -13.85 5.87 -15.83
N SER A 64 -14.94 5.18 -16.19
CA SER A 64 -14.96 3.72 -16.26
C SER A 64 -15.39 3.25 -17.64
N ALA A 65 -14.66 2.31 -18.20
CA ALA A 65 -14.88 1.73 -19.51
C ALA A 65 -15.06 0.22 -19.39
N LEU A 66 -16.17 -0.29 -19.93
CA LEU A 66 -16.53 -1.70 -19.89
C LEU A 66 -16.70 -2.22 -21.31
N ASP A 67 -16.32 -3.47 -21.56
CA ASP A 67 -16.55 -4.18 -22.82
C ASP A 67 -18.01 -4.64 -22.99
N ALA A 68 -18.28 -5.43 -24.03
CA ALA A 68 -19.63 -5.90 -24.37
C ALA A 68 -20.18 -6.89 -23.33
N GLU A 69 -19.29 -7.63 -22.68
CA GLU A 69 -19.58 -8.58 -21.62
C GLU A 69 -19.77 -7.88 -20.25
N GLY A 70 -19.48 -6.58 -20.19
CA GLY A 70 -19.58 -5.78 -18.97
C GLY A 70 -18.36 -5.90 -18.06
N LEU A 71 -17.26 -6.46 -18.55
CA LEU A 71 -15.98 -6.52 -17.85
C LEU A 71 -15.20 -5.22 -18.06
N PRO A 72 -14.37 -4.81 -17.10
CA PRO A 72 -13.46 -3.68 -17.27
C PRO A 72 -12.54 -3.90 -18.46
N ILE A 73 -12.27 -2.85 -19.25
CA ILE A 73 -11.23 -2.94 -20.29
C ILE A 73 -9.88 -3.31 -19.67
N ALA A 74 -8.99 -3.89 -20.46
CA ALA A 74 -7.68 -4.32 -19.98
C ALA A 74 -6.89 -3.15 -19.34
N ASP A 75 -6.05 -3.48 -18.36
CA ASP A 75 -5.09 -2.55 -17.77
C ASP A 75 -4.08 -2.05 -18.81
N ASP A 76 -3.48 -0.90 -18.55
CA ASP A 76 -2.49 -0.24 -19.43
C ASP A 76 -3.02 0.10 -20.83
N GLU A 77 -4.34 0.27 -20.98
CA GLU A 77 -4.93 0.80 -22.21
C GLU A 77 -5.03 2.33 -22.14
N PRO A 78 -4.64 3.06 -23.20
CA PRO A 78 -4.66 4.51 -23.20
C PRO A 78 -6.10 5.04 -23.36
N ILE A 79 -6.57 5.75 -22.34
CA ILE A 79 -7.80 6.56 -22.38
C ILE A 79 -7.39 8.00 -22.63
N ASN A 80 -8.08 8.67 -23.56
CA ASN A 80 -7.75 10.01 -24.02
C ASN A 80 -8.83 11.02 -23.64
N ALA A 81 -8.43 12.18 -23.12
CA ALA A 81 -9.30 13.31 -22.81
C ALA A 81 -8.99 14.52 -23.69
N ASP A 82 -10.04 15.21 -24.14
CA ASP A 82 -9.96 16.42 -24.94
C ASP A 82 -11.01 17.45 -24.51
N THR A 83 -10.70 18.73 -24.71
CA THR A 83 -11.59 19.86 -24.47
C THR A 83 -11.20 21.01 -25.41
N GLN A 84 -12.13 21.92 -25.69
CA GLN A 84 -11.85 23.10 -26.54
C GLN A 84 -10.71 23.96 -25.97
N GLN A 85 -10.55 23.99 -24.64
CA GLN A 85 -9.44 24.67 -23.96
C GLN A 85 -8.44 23.63 -23.42
N ARG A 86 -7.72 22.92 -24.31
CA ARG A 86 -6.83 21.81 -23.92
C ARG A 86 -5.87 22.13 -22.77
N ALA A 87 -5.39 23.36 -22.68
CA ALA A 87 -4.50 23.83 -21.61
C ALA A 87 -5.10 23.75 -20.20
N LEU A 88 -6.42 23.57 -20.06
CA LEU A 88 -7.07 23.34 -18.77
C LEU A 88 -6.91 21.90 -18.29
N LEU A 89 -6.65 20.93 -19.17
CA LEU A 89 -6.40 19.55 -18.78
C LEU A 89 -4.97 19.40 -18.24
N VAL A 90 -4.83 18.73 -17.10
CA VAL A 90 -3.51 18.39 -16.52
C VAL A 90 -2.80 17.34 -17.40
N ALA A 91 -3.56 16.37 -17.92
CA ALA A 91 -3.10 15.36 -18.85
C ALA A 91 -4.20 15.08 -19.88
N THR A 92 -3.80 14.71 -21.09
CA THR A 92 -4.73 14.33 -22.18
C THR A 92 -4.80 12.82 -22.39
N GLU A 93 -3.96 12.05 -21.70
CA GLU A 93 -3.94 10.60 -21.75
C GLU A 93 -3.71 10.05 -20.33
N ALA A 94 -4.39 8.97 -19.99
CA ALA A 94 -4.19 8.20 -18.77
C ALA A 94 -4.34 6.71 -19.09
N LEU A 95 -3.50 5.87 -18.49
CA LEU A 95 -3.58 4.43 -18.63
C LEU A 95 -4.68 3.87 -17.74
N SER A 96 -5.46 2.93 -18.26
CA SER A 96 -6.50 2.26 -17.49
C SER A 96 -5.91 1.34 -16.42
N LYS A 97 -6.58 1.30 -15.27
CA LYS A 97 -6.41 0.28 -14.24
C LYS A 97 -7.79 -0.17 -13.77
N ASP A 98 -8.07 -1.46 -13.83
CA ASP A 98 -9.40 -2.05 -13.63
C ASP A 98 -10.47 -1.34 -14.47
N GLY A 99 -10.13 -1.11 -15.75
CA GLY A 99 -10.96 -0.37 -16.71
C GLY A 99 -11.30 1.08 -16.34
N ALA A 100 -10.59 1.67 -15.37
CA ALA A 100 -10.81 3.04 -14.92
C ALA A 100 -9.59 3.94 -15.13
N ALA A 101 -9.83 5.25 -15.25
CA ALA A 101 -8.80 6.28 -15.26
C ALA A 101 -9.36 7.60 -14.70
N CYS A 102 -8.48 8.52 -14.29
CA CYS A 102 -8.86 9.84 -13.80
C CYS A 102 -8.19 10.95 -14.63
N PHE A 103 -8.91 12.04 -14.89
CA PHE A 103 -8.38 13.26 -15.49
C PHE A 103 -8.68 14.46 -14.61
N TYR A 104 -7.81 15.47 -14.64
CA TYR A 104 -8.01 16.69 -13.87
C TYR A 104 -8.14 17.89 -14.80
N LEU A 105 -9.20 18.67 -14.60
CA LEU A 105 -9.47 19.91 -15.31
C LEU A 105 -9.33 21.11 -14.38
N ARG A 106 -8.42 22.03 -14.68
CA ARG A 106 -8.20 23.28 -13.94
C ARG A 106 -9.26 24.32 -14.30
N ALA A 107 -9.65 25.12 -13.31
CA ALA A 107 -10.51 26.26 -13.52
C ALA A 107 -9.75 27.39 -14.23
N PRO A 108 -10.36 28.06 -15.22
CA PRO A 108 -9.85 29.32 -15.76
C PRO A 108 -10.10 30.48 -14.80
N THR A 109 -9.69 31.70 -15.18
CA THR A 109 -9.97 32.96 -14.47
C THR A 109 -11.21 33.70 -14.97
N GLU A 110 -11.93 33.11 -15.93
CA GLU A 110 -13.12 33.69 -16.55
C GLU A 110 -14.30 32.70 -16.43
N PRO A 111 -15.53 33.21 -16.24
CA PRO A 111 -16.70 32.34 -16.19
C PRO A 111 -16.97 31.69 -17.54
N GLY A 112 -17.63 30.53 -17.54
CA GLY A 112 -17.94 29.82 -18.77
C GLY A 112 -18.26 28.36 -18.55
N THR A 113 -18.05 27.56 -19.59
CA THR A 113 -18.18 26.10 -19.54
C THR A 113 -17.04 25.44 -20.30
N ALA A 114 -16.64 24.26 -19.85
CA ALA A 114 -15.76 23.36 -20.59
C ALA A 114 -16.50 22.03 -20.81
N ARG A 115 -16.60 21.62 -22.08
CA ARG A 115 -17.09 20.27 -22.43
C ARG A 115 -15.89 19.34 -22.55
N VAL A 116 -15.72 18.47 -21.57
CA VAL A 116 -14.65 17.46 -21.56
C VAL A 116 -15.16 16.20 -22.25
N LYS A 117 -14.47 15.79 -23.31
CA LYS A 117 -14.73 14.57 -24.05
C LYS A 117 -13.65 13.56 -23.70
N VAL A 118 -14.05 12.38 -23.28
CA VAL A 118 -13.14 11.26 -23.04
C VAL A 118 -13.41 10.17 -24.08
N SER A 119 -12.35 9.50 -24.51
CA SER A 119 -12.42 8.44 -25.52
C SER A 119 -11.45 7.30 -25.23
N TYR A 120 -11.86 6.10 -25.63
CA TYR A 120 -11.05 4.90 -25.70
C TYR A 120 -11.38 4.22 -27.04
N ARG A 121 -10.39 4.18 -27.94
CA ARG A 121 -10.57 3.77 -29.34
C ARG A 121 -11.75 4.53 -29.98
N GLN A 122 -12.80 3.83 -30.42
CA GLN A 122 -13.98 4.44 -31.04
C GLN A 122 -15.05 4.88 -30.03
N LYS A 123 -14.99 4.40 -28.78
CA LYS A 123 -15.98 4.77 -27.75
C LYS A 123 -15.63 6.12 -27.16
N GLN A 124 -16.66 6.94 -26.95
CA GLN A 124 -16.52 8.28 -26.40
C GLN A 124 -17.67 8.60 -25.44
N ALA A 125 -17.38 9.41 -24.43
CA ALA A 125 -18.34 10.03 -23.53
C ALA A 125 -17.95 11.50 -23.33
N ALA A 126 -18.88 12.32 -22.85
CA ALA A 126 -18.56 13.70 -22.53
C ALA A 126 -19.40 14.20 -21.34
N LEU A 127 -18.83 15.12 -20.58
CA LEU A 127 -19.54 15.89 -19.56
C LEU A 127 -19.20 17.38 -19.69
N THR A 128 -19.97 18.22 -19.02
CA THR A 128 -19.75 19.67 -19.01
C THR A 128 -19.46 20.13 -17.59
N ILE A 129 -18.36 20.86 -17.42
CA ILE A 129 -18.03 21.57 -16.20
C ILE A 129 -18.37 23.04 -16.38
N ARG A 130 -19.07 23.62 -15.40
CA ARG A 130 -19.41 25.05 -15.36
C ARG A 130 -18.38 25.80 -14.51
N PHE A 131 -17.91 26.94 -15.00
CA PHE A 131 -17.10 27.89 -14.24
C PHE A 131 -17.97 29.08 -13.86
N ALA A 132 -18.38 29.13 -12.60
CA ALA A 132 -19.31 30.14 -12.09
C ALA A 132 -19.11 30.36 -10.59
N ALA A 133 -19.67 31.45 -10.06
CA ALA A 133 -19.61 31.70 -8.63
C ALA A 133 -20.35 30.60 -7.85
N ILE A 134 -19.78 30.18 -6.72
CA ILE A 134 -20.34 29.16 -5.83
C ILE A 134 -20.52 29.74 -4.41
N ALA A 135 -21.48 29.19 -3.65
CA ALA A 135 -21.81 29.68 -2.31
C ALA A 135 -20.98 29.04 -1.18
N HIS A 136 -20.15 28.05 -1.50
CA HIS A 136 -19.34 27.27 -0.56
C HIS A 136 -17.85 27.40 -0.90
N GLY A 137 -16.99 26.96 0.02
CA GLY A 137 -15.57 26.77 -0.22
C GLY A 137 -15.26 25.37 -0.75
N ILE A 138 -14.18 25.27 -1.52
CA ILE A 138 -13.58 24.00 -1.94
C ILE A 138 -12.28 23.81 -1.17
N VAL A 139 -12.05 22.61 -0.64
CA VAL A 139 -10.75 22.18 -0.14
C VAL A 139 -10.30 20.99 -0.96
N GLN A 140 -9.11 21.10 -1.54
CA GLN A 140 -8.57 20.11 -2.45
C GLN A 140 -7.06 20.13 -2.44
N GLY A 141 -6.45 19.11 -3.02
CA GLY A 141 -5.00 19.03 -3.04
C GLY A 141 -4.48 17.73 -3.60
N GLN A 142 -3.16 17.60 -3.53
CA GLN A 142 -2.45 16.37 -3.87
C GLN A 142 -1.49 16.02 -2.75
N ILE A 143 -1.49 14.77 -2.32
CA ILE A 143 -0.59 14.26 -1.29
C ILE A 143 0.44 13.38 -1.97
N SER A 144 1.71 13.59 -1.61
CA SER A 144 2.84 12.86 -2.17
C SER A 144 3.79 12.37 -1.08
N ASP A 145 4.52 11.33 -1.40
CA ASP A 145 5.63 10.84 -0.61
C ASP A 145 6.75 11.90 -0.59
N ALA A 146 7.27 12.20 0.59
CA ALA A 146 8.27 13.24 0.77
C ALA A 146 9.64 12.88 0.16
N ASN A 147 9.97 11.59 0.12
CA ASN A 147 11.23 11.04 -0.36
C ASN A 147 11.22 10.87 -1.88
N THR A 148 10.16 10.27 -2.44
CA THR A 148 10.08 9.94 -3.88
C THR A 148 9.36 11.01 -4.71
N GLY A 149 8.47 11.78 -4.09
CA GLY A 149 7.57 12.70 -4.78
C GLY A 149 6.38 12.02 -5.47
N GLU A 150 6.26 10.69 -5.37
CA GLU A 150 5.16 9.94 -5.94
C GLU A 150 3.83 10.23 -5.22
N PRO A 151 2.69 10.21 -5.91
CA PRO A 151 1.40 10.40 -5.28
C PRO A 151 1.04 9.26 -4.31
N ILE A 152 0.39 9.59 -3.20
CA ILE A 152 -0.06 8.58 -2.22
C ILE A 152 -1.57 8.38 -2.33
N GLN A 153 -1.98 7.17 -2.71
CA GLN A 153 -3.38 6.75 -2.74
C GLN A 153 -3.91 6.39 -1.35
N ASN A 154 -5.24 6.50 -1.15
CA ASN A 154 -5.94 6.05 0.05
C ASN A 154 -5.51 6.76 1.35
N VAL A 155 -4.92 7.96 1.25
CA VAL A 155 -4.64 8.81 2.41
C VAL A 155 -5.97 9.30 2.97
N HIS A 156 -6.19 9.08 4.26
CA HIS A 156 -7.36 9.59 4.96
C HIS A 156 -7.12 11.03 5.41
N LEU A 157 -8.05 11.90 5.07
CA LEU A 157 -8.08 13.28 5.52
C LEU A 157 -9.29 13.53 6.40
N GLU A 158 -9.08 14.22 7.51
CA GLU A 158 -10.14 14.64 8.43
C GLU A 158 -10.00 16.12 8.77
N ALA A 159 -11.08 16.88 8.60
CA ALA A 159 -11.22 18.22 9.17
C ALA A 159 -12.35 18.15 10.20
N SER A 160 -12.00 17.80 11.44
CA SER A 160 -12.98 17.47 12.50
C SER A 160 -13.93 18.64 12.79
N ASP A 161 -13.42 19.88 12.78
CA ASP A 161 -14.22 21.10 12.98
C ASP A 161 -15.30 21.25 11.89
N LEU A 162 -15.04 20.72 10.70
CA LEU A 162 -15.94 20.77 9.56
C LEU A 162 -16.84 19.54 9.45
N LYS A 163 -16.58 18.49 10.25
CA LYS A 163 -17.18 17.15 10.09
C LYS A 163 -17.05 16.62 8.66
N LYS A 164 -15.89 16.87 8.04
CA LYS A 164 -15.57 16.43 6.68
C LYS A 164 -14.45 15.41 6.71
N THR A 165 -14.58 14.40 5.88
CA THR A 165 -13.52 13.45 5.56
C THR A 165 -13.36 13.35 4.05
N ALA A 166 -12.15 13.02 3.62
CA ALA A 166 -11.84 12.70 2.24
C ALA A 166 -10.78 11.59 2.18
N THR A 167 -10.67 10.95 1.03
CA THR A 167 -9.64 9.95 0.74
C THR A 167 -9.00 10.30 -0.58
N THR A 168 -7.67 10.18 -0.69
CA THR A 168 -6.98 10.42 -1.97
C THR A 168 -7.24 9.33 -2.99
N ASP A 169 -7.34 9.72 -4.26
CA ASP A 169 -7.39 8.81 -5.41
C ASP A 169 -5.99 8.24 -5.78
N ALA A 170 -5.91 7.49 -6.87
CA ALA A 170 -4.68 6.81 -7.31
C ALA A 170 -3.54 7.79 -7.63
N GLU A 171 -3.89 9.01 -8.03
CA GLU A 171 -2.97 10.10 -8.32
C GLU A 171 -2.75 11.02 -7.11
N GLY A 172 -3.20 10.61 -5.92
CA GLY A 172 -2.96 11.29 -4.66
C GLY A 172 -3.83 12.53 -4.45
N HIS A 173 -4.83 12.77 -5.30
CA HIS A 173 -5.69 13.93 -5.20
C HIS A 173 -6.91 13.70 -4.28
N PHE A 174 -7.31 14.74 -3.56
CA PHE A 174 -8.54 14.75 -2.76
C PHE A 174 -9.36 16.00 -3.02
N PHE A 175 -10.66 15.94 -2.68
CA PHE A 175 -11.60 17.03 -2.87
C PHE A 175 -12.78 16.92 -1.89
N PHE A 176 -13.16 18.04 -1.28
CA PHE A 176 -14.46 18.19 -0.61
C PHE A 176 -14.93 19.64 -0.61
N THR A 177 -16.24 19.84 -0.46
CA THR A 177 -16.87 21.15 -0.31
C THR A 177 -17.33 21.38 1.12
N THR A 178 -17.35 22.65 1.53
CA THR A 178 -17.79 23.05 2.87
C THR A 178 -18.42 24.45 2.85
N ASP A 179 -19.46 24.65 3.64
CA ASP A 179 -20.08 25.97 3.85
C ASP A 179 -19.35 26.79 4.93
N PHE A 180 -18.30 26.22 5.54
CA PHE A 180 -17.47 26.89 6.52
C PHE A 180 -16.52 27.90 5.88
N GLU A 181 -16.33 29.02 6.57
CA GLU A 181 -15.35 30.07 6.25
C GLU A 181 -14.46 30.32 7.47
N GLY A 182 -13.14 30.40 7.23
CA GLY A 182 -12.15 30.68 8.27
C GLY A 182 -11.06 29.61 8.38
N GLU A 183 -10.32 29.65 9.50
CA GLU A 183 -9.23 28.73 9.78
C GLU A 183 -9.75 27.38 10.29
N THR A 184 -9.14 26.29 9.81
CA THR A 184 -9.31 24.95 10.37
C THR A 184 -8.03 24.13 10.18
N THR A 185 -7.97 22.96 10.79
CA THR A 185 -6.84 22.03 10.67
C THR A 185 -7.25 20.77 9.92
N LEU A 186 -6.51 20.46 8.87
CA LEU A 186 -6.61 19.22 8.12
C LEU A 186 -5.65 18.19 8.74
N ARG A 187 -6.20 17.12 9.30
CA ARG A 187 -5.44 15.96 9.77
C ARG A 187 -5.31 14.96 8.64
N ILE A 188 -4.11 14.44 8.44
CA ILE A 188 -3.75 13.62 7.29
C ILE A 188 -3.06 12.37 7.82
N ALA A 189 -3.58 11.20 7.46
CA ALA A 189 -3.04 9.92 7.90
C ALA A 189 -3.09 8.88 6.77
N ALA A 190 -2.02 8.10 6.65
CA ALA A 190 -1.93 6.97 5.74
C ALA A 190 -1.13 5.85 6.41
N ALA A 191 -1.48 4.59 6.11
CA ALA A 191 -0.72 3.44 6.59
C ALA A 191 0.72 3.50 6.05
N GLY A 192 1.71 3.24 6.91
CA GLY A 192 3.12 3.34 6.56
C GLY A 192 3.69 4.76 6.52
N TYR A 193 2.95 5.78 6.93
CA TYR A 193 3.41 7.18 6.95
C TYR A 193 3.21 7.83 8.32
N TYR A 194 4.10 8.77 8.66
CA TYR A 194 3.86 9.64 9.82
C TYR A 194 2.67 10.58 9.52
N PRO A 195 1.73 10.75 10.47
CA PRO A 195 0.59 11.64 10.28
C PRO A 195 1.05 13.09 10.22
N ALA A 196 0.29 13.92 9.51
CA ALA A 196 0.56 15.35 9.37
C ALA A 196 -0.70 16.17 9.69
N GLU A 197 -0.48 17.36 10.24
CA GLU A 197 -1.51 18.37 10.40
C GLU A 197 -1.20 19.60 9.54
N ARG A 198 -2.23 20.17 8.91
CA ARG A 198 -2.09 21.36 8.07
C ARG A 198 -3.17 22.38 8.41
N GLN A 199 -2.77 23.55 8.89
CA GLN A 199 -3.67 24.69 8.99
C GLN A 199 -4.02 25.21 7.60
N ILE A 200 -5.32 25.46 7.39
CA ILE A 200 -5.89 25.95 6.14
C ILE A 200 -6.91 27.04 6.42
N HIS A 201 -6.96 28.03 5.54
CA HIS A 201 -7.95 29.10 5.54
C HIS A 201 -8.95 28.89 4.42
N VAL A 202 -10.19 28.53 4.75
CA VAL A 202 -11.25 28.29 3.78
C VAL A 202 -11.99 29.58 3.46
N GLN A 203 -12.15 29.86 2.17
CA GLN A 203 -12.90 31.01 1.67
C GLN A 203 -14.10 30.55 0.83
N PRO A 204 -15.26 31.22 0.92
CA PRO A 204 -16.36 30.97 0.00
C PRO A 204 -15.96 31.35 -1.42
N ASN A 205 -16.59 30.72 -2.41
CA ASN A 205 -16.37 31.04 -3.83
C ASN A 205 -14.93 30.86 -4.32
N GLY A 206 -14.18 29.93 -3.72
CA GLY A 206 -12.80 29.64 -4.11
C GLY A 206 -12.31 28.29 -3.61
N ALA A 207 -11.20 27.82 -4.17
CA ALA A 207 -10.48 26.67 -3.65
C ALA A 207 -9.32 27.05 -2.74
N THR A 208 -9.24 26.34 -1.63
CA THR A 208 -8.02 26.18 -0.82
C THR A 208 -7.29 24.95 -1.33
N VAL A 209 -6.19 25.17 -2.05
CA VAL A 209 -5.38 24.10 -2.65
C VAL A 209 -4.14 23.86 -1.79
N VAL A 210 -3.94 22.63 -1.32
CA VAL A 210 -2.77 22.24 -0.52
C VAL A 210 -2.00 21.10 -1.18
N HIS A 211 -0.69 21.04 -0.92
CA HIS A 211 0.18 19.97 -1.39
C HIS A 211 1.00 19.36 -0.24
N PRO A 212 0.36 18.69 0.74
CA PRO A 212 1.06 18.07 1.85
C PRO A 212 2.00 16.96 1.35
N LYS A 213 3.15 16.83 2.02
CA LYS A 213 4.05 15.70 1.84
C LYS A 213 4.02 14.85 3.11
N LEU A 214 3.93 13.54 2.97
CA LEU A 214 4.03 12.61 4.08
C LEU A 214 5.38 11.92 4.06
N TYR A 215 5.99 11.77 5.22
CA TYR A 215 7.24 11.03 5.36
C TYR A 215 6.91 9.57 5.68
N PRO A 216 7.44 8.61 4.91
CA PRO A 216 7.19 7.21 5.19
C PRO A 216 7.85 6.82 6.53
N VAL A 217 7.20 5.94 7.26
CA VAL A 217 7.78 5.31 8.45
C VAL A 217 8.88 4.37 7.99
N ALA A 218 10.00 4.37 8.73
CA ALA A 218 11.14 3.53 8.41
C ALA A 218 11.64 3.67 6.96
N ASP A 219 11.56 4.89 6.43
CA ASP A 219 11.92 5.25 5.04
C ASP A 219 11.20 4.41 3.97
N GLY A 220 10.06 3.80 4.33
CA GLY A 220 9.29 2.96 3.43
C GLY A 220 9.82 1.54 3.29
N ALA A 221 10.84 1.13 4.06
CA ALA A 221 11.49 -0.18 3.98
C ALA A 221 10.50 -1.37 4.13
N PHE A 222 9.35 -1.13 4.75
CA PHE A 222 8.33 -2.13 5.03
C PHE A 222 7.13 -2.09 4.08
N ALA A 223 6.98 -1.05 3.24
CA ALA A 223 5.74 -0.76 2.50
C ALA A 223 5.34 -1.85 1.50
N ALA A 224 6.30 -2.59 0.95
CA ALA A 224 6.08 -3.71 0.04
C ALA A 224 6.29 -5.09 0.70
N THR A 225 6.47 -5.12 2.03
CA THR A 225 6.91 -6.32 2.73
C THR A 225 5.72 -7.04 3.38
N VAL A 226 5.64 -8.35 3.14
CA VAL A 226 4.68 -9.23 3.80
C VAL A 226 5.34 -9.97 4.97
N PHE A 227 4.72 -9.90 6.14
CA PHE A 227 5.08 -10.74 7.29
C PHE A 227 3.93 -11.66 7.69
N VAL A 228 4.25 -12.93 7.80
CA VAL A 228 3.39 -13.95 8.39
C VAL A 228 3.92 -14.25 9.79
N LEU A 229 3.19 -13.82 10.82
CA LEU A 229 3.55 -14.00 12.22
C LEU A 229 2.84 -15.23 12.79
N ASP A 230 3.58 -16.09 13.46
CA ASP A 230 3.08 -17.33 14.07
C ASP A 230 3.71 -17.58 15.45
N SER A 231 2.97 -18.24 16.34
CA SER A 231 3.44 -18.63 17.66
C SER A 231 3.60 -20.14 17.77
N LEU A 232 4.77 -20.59 18.25
CA LEU A 232 4.92 -21.98 18.67
C LEU A 232 4.43 -22.11 20.13
N GLY A 233 3.12 -22.28 20.29
CA GLY A 233 2.46 -22.43 21.59
C GLY A 233 1.63 -21.21 22.00
N ASP A 234 1.13 -21.22 23.24
CA ASP A 234 0.14 -20.25 23.76
C ASP A 234 0.66 -19.41 24.94
N ALA A 235 1.98 -19.40 25.17
CA ALA A 235 2.61 -18.63 26.25
C ALA A 235 2.19 -17.15 26.19
N HIS A 236 1.92 -16.56 27.35
CA HIS A 236 1.40 -15.20 27.45
C HIS A 236 2.34 -14.18 26.82
N GLU A 237 3.62 -14.31 27.16
CA GLU A 237 4.73 -13.47 26.70
C GLU A 237 4.88 -13.54 25.17
N THR A 238 4.70 -14.73 24.58
CA THR A 238 4.74 -14.91 23.11
C THR A 238 3.58 -14.18 22.42
N ARG A 239 2.38 -14.21 23.02
CA ARG A 239 1.21 -13.50 22.47
C ARG A 239 1.36 -11.98 22.58
N GLU A 240 1.92 -11.50 23.69
CA GLU A 240 2.23 -10.08 23.86
C GLU A 240 3.28 -9.60 22.87
N LEU A 241 4.34 -10.38 22.66
CA LEU A 241 5.40 -10.04 21.70
C LEU A 241 4.84 -9.95 20.28
N ILE A 242 4.11 -10.98 19.84
CA ILE A 242 3.52 -10.98 18.49
C ILE A 242 2.56 -9.80 18.32
N THR A 243 1.82 -9.43 19.37
CA THR A 243 0.93 -8.27 19.32
C THR A 243 1.72 -6.97 19.18
N ALA A 244 2.76 -6.76 19.99
CA ALA A 244 3.61 -5.58 19.92
C ALA A 244 4.36 -5.48 18.58
N LEU A 245 4.89 -6.59 18.07
CA LEU A 245 5.58 -6.64 16.78
C LEU A 245 4.61 -6.36 15.63
N HIS A 246 3.40 -6.90 15.69
CA HIS A 246 2.37 -6.62 14.70
C HIS A 246 2.04 -5.13 14.61
N GLU A 247 1.85 -4.46 15.76
CA GLU A 247 1.59 -3.01 15.78
C GLU A 247 2.74 -2.21 15.15
N MET A 248 3.99 -2.56 15.45
CA MET A 248 5.16 -1.88 14.88
C MET A 248 5.24 -2.05 13.36
N LEU A 249 5.07 -3.28 12.87
CA LEU A 249 5.12 -3.58 11.43
C LEU A 249 3.93 -2.96 10.68
N GLU A 250 2.74 -2.92 11.28
CA GLU A 250 1.55 -2.31 10.70
C GLU A 250 1.72 -0.79 10.55
N LEU A 251 2.23 -0.12 11.58
CA LEU A 251 2.56 1.31 11.53
C LEU A 251 3.64 1.61 10.49
N ALA A 252 4.59 0.69 10.30
CA ALA A 252 5.61 0.79 9.26
C ALA A 252 5.08 0.49 7.83
N GLY A 253 3.83 0.04 7.70
CA GLY A 253 3.18 -0.18 6.40
C GLY A 253 3.31 -1.60 5.86
N SER A 254 3.77 -2.56 6.65
CA SER A 254 3.82 -3.97 6.23
C SER A 254 2.41 -4.55 6.03
N LYS A 255 2.28 -5.50 5.11
CA LYS A 255 1.10 -6.37 5.03
C LYS A 255 1.27 -7.55 5.98
N LEU A 256 0.33 -7.71 6.91
CA LEU A 256 0.46 -8.67 8.00
C LEU A 256 -0.58 -9.79 7.94
N TYR A 257 -0.10 -11.00 8.19
CA TYR A 257 -0.93 -12.18 8.36
C TYR A 257 -0.59 -12.85 9.70
N ARG A 258 -1.62 -13.32 10.40
CA ARG A 258 -1.44 -14.13 11.62
C ARG A 258 -1.93 -15.55 11.35
N ILE A 259 -1.11 -16.53 11.70
CA ILE A 259 -1.51 -17.93 11.63
C ILE A 259 -2.13 -18.35 12.95
N GLN A 260 -3.33 -18.92 12.89
CA GLN A 260 -3.98 -19.50 14.07
C GLN A 260 -3.52 -20.93 14.31
N LYS A 261 -3.54 -21.34 15.58
CA LYS A 261 -3.21 -22.69 16.01
C LYS A 261 -4.04 -23.73 15.24
N SER A 262 -3.37 -24.50 14.41
CA SER A 262 -3.97 -25.51 13.55
C SER A 262 -2.97 -26.65 13.31
N SER A 263 -3.38 -27.68 12.58
CA SER A 263 -2.47 -28.77 12.22
C SER A 263 -1.31 -28.26 11.36
N ILE A 264 -0.16 -28.94 11.39
CA ILE A 264 1.03 -28.57 10.60
C ILE A 264 0.67 -28.37 9.12
N GLN A 265 -0.05 -29.30 8.52
CA GLN A 265 -0.46 -29.26 7.12
C GLN A 265 -1.41 -28.08 6.83
N THR A 266 -2.34 -27.79 7.74
CA THR A 266 -3.24 -26.64 7.60
C THR A 266 -2.45 -25.32 7.65
N ARG A 267 -1.46 -25.21 8.54
CA ARG A 267 -0.59 -24.02 8.60
C ARG A 267 0.18 -23.82 7.32
N ILE A 268 0.86 -24.86 6.81
CA ILE A 268 1.62 -24.79 5.57
C ILE A 268 0.70 -24.37 4.40
N ALA A 269 -0.47 -24.98 4.29
CA ALA A 269 -1.44 -24.64 3.25
C ALA A 269 -1.90 -23.17 3.35
N ALA A 270 -2.15 -22.67 4.56
CA ALA A 270 -2.56 -21.28 4.78
C ALA A 270 -1.44 -20.29 4.41
N ILE A 271 -0.19 -20.58 4.77
CA ILE A 271 0.98 -19.77 4.41
C ILE A 271 1.16 -19.75 2.88
N ASN A 272 1.07 -20.93 2.25
CA ASN A 272 1.26 -21.07 0.81
C ASN A 272 0.12 -20.47 -0.02
N ALA A 273 -1.05 -20.28 0.57
CA ALA A 273 -2.17 -19.59 -0.06
C ALA A 273 -1.99 -18.06 -0.14
N ILE A 274 -0.99 -17.49 0.56
CA ILE A 274 -0.64 -16.08 0.44
C ILE A 274 0.20 -15.91 -0.84
N PRO A 275 -0.31 -15.24 -1.88
CA PRO A 275 0.33 -15.18 -3.19
C PRO A 275 1.59 -14.30 -3.20
N GLU A 276 1.68 -13.32 -2.30
CA GLU A 276 2.82 -12.42 -2.20
C GLU A 276 4.06 -13.12 -1.64
N GLU A 277 5.23 -12.72 -2.12
CA GLU A 277 6.50 -13.06 -1.47
C GLU A 277 6.63 -12.35 -0.13
N GLY A 278 7.41 -12.92 0.79
CA GLY A 278 7.63 -12.33 2.10
C GLY A 278 8.17 -13.31 3.12
N TYR A 279 8.07 -12.92 4.39
CA TYR A 279 8.71 -13.59 5.50
C TYR A 279 7.69 -14.37 6.34
N TYR A 280 8.08 -15.56 6.77
CA TYR A 280 7.34 -16.33 7.78
C TYR A 280 8.19 -16.41 9.04
N LEU A 281 7.75 -15.70 10.09
CA LEU A 281 8.44 -15.64 11.37
C LEU A 281 7.62 -16.37 12.43
N ARG A 282 8.17 -17.48 12.92
CA ARG A 282 7.59 -18.23 14.04
C ARG A 282 8.36 -17.95 15.32
N VAL A 283 7.67 -17.46 16.35
CA VAL A 283 8.30 -17.07 17.62
C VAL A 283 7.77 -17.94 18.76
N HIS A 284 8.64 -18.27 19.73
CA HIS A 284 8.21 -18.80 21.03
C HIS A 284 9.18 -18.45 22.14
N HIS A 285 8.63 -18.43 23.35
CA HIS A 285 9.41 -18.29 24.57
C HIS A 285 9.76 -19.66 25.15
N ALA A 286 10.98 -19.80 25.66
CA ALA A 286 11.44 -20.97 26.39
C ALA A 286 12.22 -20.55 27.66
N PRO A 287 12.29 -21.42 28.69
CA PRO A 287 13.04 -21.11 29.90
C PRO A 287 14.53 -20.90 29.63
N GLN A 288 15.12 -19.88 30.24
CA GLN A 288 16.57 -19.67 30.20
C GLN A 288 17.29 -20.79 30.95
N ARG A 289 18.38 -21.31 30.36
CA ARG A 289 19.27 -22.30 30.97
C ARG A 289 20.69 -21.78 30.98
N GLU A 290 21.45 -22.16 32.01
CA GLU A 290 22.83 -21.76 32.16
C GLU A 290 23.68 -22.26 30.97
N GLY A 291 24.45 -21.35 30.36
CA GLY A 291 25.32 -21.65 29.21
C GLY A 291 24.63 -21.70 27.84
N GLU A 292 23.30 -21.53 27.77
CA GLU A 292 22.57 -21.45 26.51
C GLU A 292 22.41 -19.99 26.04
N PRO A 293 22.36 -19.72 24.73
CA PRO A 293 22.18 -18.36 24.22
C PRO A 293 20.79 -17.80 24.57
N ALA A 294 20.73 -16.48 24.75
CA ALA A 294 19.51 -15.75 25.12
C ALA A 294 18.43 -15.81 24.01
N VAL A 295 18.85 -15.94 22.76
CA VAL A 295 17.98 -16.15 21.60
C VAL A 295 18.61 -17.22 20.72
N ILE A 296 17.80 -18.17 20.26
CA ILE A 296 18.17 -19.12 19.22
C ILE A 296 17.37 -18.78 17.97
N ALA A 297 18.07 -18.52 16.88
CA ALA A 297 17.48 -18.28 15.58
C ALA A 297 17.75 -19.46 14.65
N ALA A 298 16.75 -19.92 13.91
CA ALA A 298 16.94 -20.98 12.92
C ALA A 298 16.20 -20.72 11.60
N HIS A 299 16.72 -21.28 10.52
CA HIS A 299 16.18 -21.14 9.17
C HIS A 299 16.43 -22.39 8.33
N TYR A 300 15.78 -22.47 7.16
CA TYR A 300 16.07 -23.53 6.20
C TYR A 300 17.50 -23.43 5.64
N ARG A 301 18.13 -24.57 5.40
CA ARG A 301 19.48 -24.67 4.86
C ARG A 301 19.59 -23.99 3.48
N GLY A 302 20.56 -23.08 3.35
CA GLY A 302 20.84 -22.36 2.10
C GLY A 302 19.96 -21.13 1.87
N ASN A 303 19.12 -20.76 2.83
CA ASN A 303 18.37 -19.50 2.79
C ASN A 303 19.23 -18.35 3.37
N TYR A 304 20.04 -17.73 2.51
CA TYR A 304 20.93 -16.63 2.90
C TYR A 304 20.18 -15.38 3.36
N ASP A 305 19.00 -15.09 2.79
CA ASP A 305 18.19 -13.94 3.20
C ASP A 305 17.68 -14.11 4.62
N ALA A 306 17.20 -15.31 4.98
CA ALA A 306 16.80 -15.61 6.35
C ALA A 306 17.99 -15.55 7.33
N GLU A 307 19.16 -16.04 6.93
CA GLU A 307 20.39 -15.97 7.73
C GLU A 307 20.81 -14.53 8.04
N ASN A 308 20.84 -13.67 7.02
CA ASN A 308 21.16 -12.26 7.15
C ASN A 308 20.12 -11.50 7.98
N PHE A 309 18.83 -11.75 7.74
CA PHE A 309 17.74 -11.18 8.54
C PHE A 309 17.91 -11.53 10.02
N LEU A 310 18.08 -12.82 10.32
CA LEU A 310 18.21 -13.29 11.70
C LEU A 310 19.48 -12.77 12.37
N THR A 311 20.56 -12.60 11.62
CA THR A 311 21.80 -11.97 12.11
C THR A 311 21.54 -10.55 12.59
N GLN A 312 20.86 -9.72 11.79
CA GLN A 312 20.51 -8.36 12.18
C GLN A 312 19.61 -8.31 13.43
N VAL A 313 18.69 -9.28 13.56
CA VAL A 313 17.85 -9.42 14.75
C VAL A 313 18.67 -9.83 15.97
N LEU A 314 19.54 -10.85 15.87
CA LEU A 314 20.35 -11.34 16.99
C LEU A 314 21.26 -10.25 17.57
N GLU A 315 21.81 -9.37 16.72
CA GLU A 315 22.59 -8.22 17.15
C GLU A 315 21.79 -7.28 18.06
N GLN A 316 20.48 -7.09 17.80
CA GLN A 316 19.63 -6.24 18.65
C GLN A 316 19.36 -6.85 20.03
N PHE A 317 19.48 -8.16 20.16
CA PHE A 317 19.43 -8.87 21.44
C PHE A 317 20.78 -8.92 22.16
N GLY A 318 21.86 -8.41 21.55
CA GLY A 318 23.23 -8.60 22.04
C GLY A 318 23.66 -10.07 22.03
N ALA A 319 22.99 -10.91 21.23
CA ALA A 319 23.30 -12.32 21.08
C ALA A 319 24.39 -12.52 20.01
N PRO A 320 25.18 -13.60 20.08
CA PRO A 320 26.08 -13.96 18.99
C PRO A 320 25.30 -14.09 17.68
N PRO A 321 25.80 -13.53 16.55
CA PRO A 321 25.15 -13.60 15.24
C PRO A 321 25.34 -14.99 14.61
N VAL A 322 24.86 -16.03 15.31
CA VAL A 322 24.98 -17.43 14.89
C VAL A 322 23.58 -18.00 14.76
N THR A 323 23.23 -18.39 13.55
CA THR A 323 21.96 -19.04 13.23
C THR A 323 22.13 -20.55 13.12
N LEU A 324 21.04 -21.28 13.30
CA LEU A 324 20.98 -22.73 13.14
C LEU A 324 20.26 -23.12 11.85
N GLN A 325 20.75 -24.17 11.20
CA GLN A 325 20.03 -24.79 10.08
C GLN A 325 18.99 -25.76 10.63
N ASP A 326 17.71 -25.43 10.45
CA ASP A 326 16.60 -26.33 10.75
C ASP A 326 16.35 -27.23 9.55
N THR A 327 16.41 -28.55 9.75
CA THR A 327 16.10 -29.56 8.72
C THR A 327 14.90 -30.43 9.11
N SER A 328 14.21 -30.08 10.18
CA SER A 328 13.25 -30.95 10.86
C SER A 328 11.85 -30.35 10.97
N THR A 329 11.73 -29.02 11.02
CA THR A 329 10.44 -28.34 11.12
C THR A 329 9.73 -28.25 9.75
N PRO A 330 8.61 -28.95 9.52
CA PRO A 330 7.93 -28.92 8.23
C PRO A 330 7.46 -27.52 7.81
N GLU A 331 7.00 -26.69 8.75
CA GLU A 331 6.59 -25.30 8.46
C GLU A 331 7.75 -24.40 8.00
N ILE A 332 9.01 -24.78 8.27
CA ILE A 332 10.18 -24.06 7.77
C ILE A 332 10.64 -24.61 6.42
N GLN A 333 10.50 -25.93 6.21
CA GLN A 333 10.97 -26.58 4.97
C GLN A 333 10.00 -26.47 3.78
N GLN A 334 8.70 -26.32 4.03
CA GLN A 334 7.66 -26.55 3.02
C GLN A 334 6.81 -25.32 2.67
N THR A 335 7.17 -24.15 3.19
CA THR A 335 6.45 -22.91 2.87
C THR A 335 7.07 -22.20 1.68
N ASN A 336 6.27 -21.39 1.00
CA ASN A 336 6.69 -20.52 -0.10
C ASN A 336 7.21 -19.14 0.38
N LYS A 337 7.64 -19.06 1.65
CA LYS A 337 8.10 -17.82 2.30
C LYS A 337 9.55 -17.96 2.74
N ILE A 338 10.21 -16.83 3.00
CA ILE A 338 11.49 -16.79 3.70
C ILE A 338 11.21 -17.12 5.17
N ALA A 339 11.34 -18.41 5.49
CA ALA A 339 10.89 -18.99 6.74
C ALA A 339 12.00 -19.03 7.81
N MET A 340 11.65 -18.61 9.02
CA MET A 340 12.56 -18.46 10.14
C MET A 340 11.86 -18.73 11.48
N THR A 341 12.66 -19.14 12.48
CA THR A 341 12.21 -19.29 13.86
C THR A 341 13.06 -18.45 14.81
N LEU A 342 12.41 -17.94 15.86
CA LEU A 342 13.06 -17.31 17.00
C LEU A 342 12.57 -17.98 18.28
N GLU A 343 13.49 -18.63 18.98
CA GLU A 343 13.29 -19.07 20.35
C GLU A 343 13.91 -18.06 21.30
N ILE A 344 13.08 -17.43 22.11
CA ILE A 344 13.44 -16.33 22.99
C ILE A 344 13.50 -16.84 24.42
N ARG A 345 14.61 -16.58 25.10
CA ARG A 345 14.92 -17.06 26.45
C ARG A 345 15.39 -15.93 27.36
N THR A 346 14.98 -14.72 27.05
CA THR A 346 15.38 -13.53 27.81
C THR A 346 14.46 -13.32 29.01
N GLY A 347 14.88 -12.47 29.93
CA GLY A 347 14.02 -11.92 30.99
C GLY A 347 13.44 -10.55 30.65
N SER A 348 13.61 -10.09 29.39
CA SER A 348 13.10 -8.80 28.92
C SER A 348 11.59 -8.82 28.75
N SER A 349 11.00 -7.64 28.64
CA SER A 349 9.58 -7.53 28.33
C SER A 349 9.30 -7.85 26.86
N ALA A 350 8.12 -8.40 26.58
CA ALA A 350 7.65 -8.66 25.22
C ALA A 350 7.73 -7.43 24.28
N ALA A 351 7.62 -6.22 24.84
CA ALA A 351 7.76 -4.97 24.08
C ALA A 351 9.21 -4.67 23.68
N GLU A 352 10.18 -4.94 24.55
CA GLU A 352 11.61 -4.79 24.24
C GLU A 352 12.05 -5.81 23.20
N GLU A 353 11.57 -7.06 23.31
CA GLU A 353 11.86 -8.12 22.36
C GLU A 353 11.23 -7.85 20.98
N ALA A 354 9.98 -7.37 20.95
CA ALA A 354 9.34 -6.93 19.71
C ALA A 354 10.11 -5.77 19.05
N ARG A 355 10.60 -4.80 19.85
CA ARG A 355 11.45 -3.71 19.35
C ARG A 355 12.74 -4.26 18.76
N ALA A 356 13.43 -5.17 19.43
CA ALA A 356 14.67 -5.77 18.94
C ALA A 356 14.45 -6.48 17.59
N ILE A 357 13.36 -7.25 17.45
CA ILE A 357 13.00 -7.89 16.18
C ILE A 357 12.69 -6.85 15.10
N PHE A 358 11.91 -5.81 15.43
CA PHE A 358 11.55 -4.76 14.47
C PHE A 358 12.77 -3.99 13.95
N ILE A 359 13.68 -3.59 14.85
CA ILE A 359 14.90 -2.86 14.47
C ILE A 359 15.83 -3.75 13.63
N GLY A 360 15.98 -5.03 14.00
CA GLY A 360 16.74 -5.98 13.18
C GLY A 360 16.15 -6.16 11.78
N ALA A 361 14.83 -6.28 11.68
CA ALA A 361 14.12 -6.34 10.40
C ALA A 361 14.31 -5.06 9.59
N TRP A 362 14.22 -3.89 10.23
CA TRP A 362 14.41 -2.60 9.56
C TRP A 362 15.84 -2.46 9.02
N ARG A 363 16.87 -2.79 9.80
CA ARG A 363 18.26 -2.78 9.31
C ARG A 363 18.45 -3.71 8.12
N PHE A 364 17.86 -4.90 8.18
CA PHE A 364 17.96 -5.84 7.07
C PHE A 364 17.29 -5.32 5.78
N LEU A 365 16.13 -4.66 5.90
CA LEU A 365 15.38 -4.17 4.73
C LEU A 365 15.89 -2.84 4.18
N LYS A 366 16.64 -2.06 4.97
CA LYS A 366 17.22 -0.79 4.53
C LYS A 366 18.49 -1.04 3.74
N GLU A 367 18.64 -0.41 2.57
CA GLU A 367 19.77 -0.66 1.64
C GLU A 367 21.15 -0.39 2.26
N ASP A 368 21.27 0.60 3.14
CA ASP A 368 22.52 0.97 3.82
C ASP A 368 22.74 0.23 5.16
N GLY A 369 21.73 -0.49 5.65
CA GLY A 369 21.78 -1.24 6.91
C GLY A 369 21.85 -0.40 8.19
N GLU A 370 21.85 0.94 8.09
CA GLU A 370 22.05 1.84 9.23
C GLU A 370 20.77 2.61 9.58
N ILE A 371 20.38 2.55 10.85
CA ILE A 371 19.25 3.34 11.38
C ILE A 371 19.83 4.40 12.30
N GLY A 372 19.55 5.66 12.01
CA GLY A 372 20.00 6.77 12.87
C GLY A 372 19.21 6.82 14.18
N ASP A 373 19.86 7.21 15.28
CA ASP A 373 19.23 7.34 16.60
C ASP A 373 17.95 8.22 16.56
N GLU A 374 17.96 9.27 15.74
CA GLU A 374 16.80 10.16 15.56
C GLU A 374 15.64 9.48 14.81
N GLU A 375 15.93 8.63 13.83
CA GLU A 375 14.91 7.90 13.06
C GLU A 375 14.18 6.90 13.96
N GLU A 376 14.97 6.14 14.72
CA GLU A 376 14.43 5.19 15.68
C GLU A 376 13.61 5.91 16.77
N LYS A 377 14.16 6.99 17.33
CA LYS A 377 13.45 7.79 18.34
C LYS A 377 12.11 8.32 17.80
N ARG A 378 12.11 8.87 16.57
CA ARG A 378 10.90 9.37 15.92
C ARG A 378 9.84 8.27 15.75
N PHE A 379 10.25 7.06 15.36
CA PHE A 379 9.33 5.92 15.28
C PHE A 379 8.76 5.56 16.66
N MET A 380 9.59 5.49 17.70
CA MET A 380 9.14 5.14 19.05
C MET A 380 8.19 6.18 19.64
N GLU A 381 8.43 7.47 19.39
CA GLU A 381 7.49 8.55 19.76
C GLU A 381 6.14 8.40 19.04
N TYR A 382 6.18 8.05 17.75
CA TYR A 382 4.96 7.80 16.98
C TYR A 382 4.18 6.58 17.47
N LEU A 383 4.86 5.47 17.77
CA LEU A 383 4.25 4.27 18.36
C LEU A 383 3.61 4.55 19.72
N ALA A 384 4.24 5.38 20.56
CA ALA A 384 3.66 5.79 21.84
C ALA A 384 2.41 6.66 21.65
N ALA A 385 2.44 7.58 20.68
CA ALA A 385 1.31 8.44 20.36
C ALA A 385 0.12 7.66 19.80
N SER A 386 0.34 6.65 18.94
CA SER A 386 -0.73 5.84 18.33
C SER A 386 -1.49 4.97 19.34
N ARG A 387 -0.84 4.56 20.43
CA ARG A 387 -1.45 3.83 21.55
C ARG A 387 -2.27 4.72 22.50
N THR A 388 -2.10 6.04 22.42
CA THR A 388 -2.84 6.97 23.26
C THR A 388 -4.17 7.28 22.58
N PRO A 389 -5.34 6.96 23.18
CA PRO A 389 -6.61 7.32 22.58
C PRO A 389 -6.67 8.84 22.42
N SER A 390 -7.03 9.29 21.21
CA SER A 390 -7.31 10.69 20.92
C SER A 390 -8.23 11.25 22.01
N LYS A 391 -7.71 12.16 22.84
CA LYS A 391 -8.52 12.98 23.74
C LYS A 391 -9.26 14.00 22.88
N GLY A 392 -10.31 13.60 22.18
CA GLY A 392 -11.10 14.50 21.35
C GLY A 392 -12.27 13.79 20.69
N GLY A 393 -13.44 13.82 21.33
CA GLY A 393 -14.68 13.28 20.77
C GLY A 393 -15.76 12.99 21.82
N LYS A 394 -16.18 14.02 22.56
CA LYS A 394 -17.52 14.07 23.15
C LYS A 394 -18.32 15.15 22.46
#